data_AF-A0A7U3UVD4-F1
#
_entry.id   AF-A0A7U3UVD4-F1
#
_cell.length_a   1.000
_cell.length_b   1.000
_cell.length_c   1.000
_cell.angle_alpha   90.00
_cell.angle_beta   90.00
_cell.angle_gamma   90.00
#
_symmetry.space_group_name_H-M   'P 1'
#
loop_
_entity.id
_entity.type
_entity.pdbx_description
1 polymer ?
#
loop_
_entity_poly.entity_id
_entity_poly.type
_entity_poly.pdbx_seq_one_letter_code
_entity_poly.pdbx_strand_id
1 'polypeptide(L)'
;MPATTPEWHLSLLDSVRALAAATEELRAAHQHARHTARTADPARIIPVPGLLTVPGNAEPVRPHDEALWQLSDLYMVLEHHTHGLYENAALGYAHGTANAMSAVLRAEHPHHAELPRDRNGNYRLTADDLPDLSDSLTAQAGARDLTDLRTRLIACEQAQDTEEDDVETELSTVLADTAHAYGQHAERALHHLIHYADTHGFLCAS
;
A
#
# COMPACT_ATOMS: atom_id res chain seq x y z
N MET A 1 -21.14 -24.49 24.42
CA MET A 1 -20.21 -25.18 23.50
C MET A 1 -18.84 -24.57 23.71
N PRO A 2 -17.78 -25.37 23.95
CA PRO A 2 -16.44 -24.81 24.01
C PRO A 2 -16.09 -24.26 22.62
N ALA A 3 -15.71 -22.99 22.54
CA ALA A 3 -15.19 -22.40 21.33
C ALA A 3 -13.86 -23.10 21.01
N THR A 4 -13.79 -23.78 19.88
CA THR A 4 -12.52 -24.27 19.33
C THR A 4 -11.69 -23.06 18.97
N THR A 5 -10.62 -22.80 19.72
CA THR A 5 -9.66 -21.75 19.38
C THR A 5 -9.16 -22.02 17.97
N PRO A 6 -9.26 -21.06 17.04
CA PRO A 6 -8.77 -21.25 15.69
C PRO A 6 -7.26 -21.56 15.74
N GLU A 7 -6.81 -22.50 14.91
CA GLU A 7 -5.40 -22.83 14.80
C GLU A 7 -4.61 -21.55 14.46
N TRP A 8 -3.47 -21.37 15.13
CA TRP A 8 -2.71 -20.11 15.09
C TRP A 8 -2.41 -19.66 13.64
N HIS A 9 -2.09 -20.61 12.76
CA HIS A 9 -1.75 -20.34 11.37
C HIS A 9 -2.96 -19.86 10.56
N LEU A 10 -4.17 -20.34 10.84
CA LEU A 10 -5.39 -19.83 10.19
C LEU A 10 -5.63 -18.36 10.58
N SER A 11 -5.45 -18.04 11.86
CA SER A 11 -5.58 -16.66 12.36
C SER A 11 -4.53 -15.74 11.75
N LEU A 12 -3.30 -16.24 11.55
CA LEU A 12 -2.22 -15.49 10.93
C LEU A 12 -2.52 -15.20 9.45
N LEU A 13 -2.98 -16.22 8.72
CA LEU A 13 -3.37 -16.06 7.32
C LEU A 13 -4.53 -15.09 7.14
N ASP A 14 -5.54 -15.16 8.01
CA ASP A 14 -6.65 -14.20 7.99
C ASP A 14 -6.18 -12.77 8.28
N SER A 15 -5.22 -12.60 9.20
CA SER A 15 -4.59 -11.29 9.47
C SER A 15 -3.84 -10.76 8.26
N VAL A 16 -3.07 -11.59 7.55
CA VAL A 16 -2.33 -11.19 6.34
C VAL A 16 -3.30 -10.86 5.21
N ARG A 17 -4.35 -11.66 5.00
CA ARG A 17 -5.40 -11.37 4.01
C ARG A 17 -6.14 -10.08 4.30
N ALA A 18 -6.37 -9.75 5.58
CA ALA A 18 -6.97 -8.47 5.95
C ALA A 18 -6.08 -7.27 5.55
N LEU A 19 -4.75 -7.39 5.70
CA LEU A 19 -3.80 -6.37 5.22
C LEU A 19 -3.79 -6.28 3.68
N ALA A 20 -3.83 -7.42 2.99
CA ALA A 20 -3.92 -7.48 1.53
C ALA A 20 -5.20 -6.78 1.04
N ALA A 21 -6.36 -7.14 1.58
CA ALA A 21 -7.65 -6.56 1.23
C ALA A 21 -7.69 -5.04 1.49
N ALA A 22 -7.17 -4.57 2.64
CA ALA A 22 -7.08 -3.14 2.91
C ALA A 22 -6.22 -2.40 1.88
N THR A 23 -5.07 -2.99 1.50
CA THR A 23 -4.19 -2.44 0.47
C THR A 23 -4.88 -2.40 -0.89
N GLU A 24 -5.60 -3.45 -1.28
CA GLU A 24 -6.31 -3.53 -2.56
C GLU A 24 -7.44 -2.50 -2.67
N GLU A 25 -8.23 -2.33 -1.61
CA GLU A 25 -9.29 -1.31 -1.55
C GLU A 25 -8.72 0.11 -1.68
N LEU A 26 -7.61 0.40 -0.98
CA LEU A 26 -6.96 1.71 -1.04
C LEU A 26 -6.27 1.95 -2.39
N ARG A 27 -5.71 0.90 -3.00
CA ARG A 27 -5.18 0.96 -4.37
C ARG A 27 -6.29 1.33 -5.36
N ALA A 28 -7.45 0.68 -5.26
CA ALA A 28 -8.60 0.97 -6.11
C ALA A 28 -9.11 2.41 -5.88
N ALA A 29 -9.19 2.86 -4.63
CA ALA A 29 -9.56 4.23 -4.30
C ALA A 29 -8.60 5.27 -4.90
N HIS A 30 -7.29 5.03 -4.80
CA HIS A 30 -6.28 5.90 -5.41
C HIS A 30 -6.38 5.92 -6.95
N GLN A 31 -6.56 4.77 -7.60
CA GLN A 31 -6.76 4.70 -9.05
C GLN A 31 -8.00 5.50 -9.50
N HIS A 32 -9.10 5.41 -8.76
CA HIS A 32 -10.30 6.21 -9.02
C HIS A 32 -10.06 7.71 -8.81
N ALA A 33 -9.37 8.09 -7.73
CA ALA A 33 -9.05 9.49 -7.44
C ALA A 33 -8.19 10.10 -8.56
N ARG A 34 -7.10 9.41 -8.94
CA ARG A 34 -6.22 9.80 -10.04
C ARG A 34 -6.95 9.88 -11.38
N HIS A 35 -7.86 8.94 -11.66
CA HIS A 35 -8.69 9.02 -12.86
C HIS A 35 -9.56 10.28 -12.84
N THR A 36 -10.23 10.53 -11.71
CA THR A 36 -11.14 11.67 -11.54
C THR A 36 -10.40 13.00 -11.67
N ALA A 37 -9.23 13.14 -11.03
CA ALA A 37 -8.36 14.31 -11.15
C ALA A 37 -7.98 14.58 -12.61
N ARG A 38 -7.53 13.55 -13.33
CA ARG A 38 -7.19 13.65 -14.77
C ARG A 38 -8.37 14.05 -15.64
N THR A 39 -9.58 13.61 -15.31
CA THR A 39 -10.78 13.96 -16.09
C THR A 39 -11.27 15.39 -15.83
N ALA A 40 -10.87 16.00 -14.71
CA ALA A 40 -11.26 17.36 -14.31
C ALA A 40 -10.20 18.42 -14.58
N ASP A 41 -9.04 18.02 -15.12
CA ASP A 41 -7.92 18.89 -15.45
C ASP A 41 -8.36 20.04 -16.40
N PRO A 42 -8.29 21.32 -15.96
CA PRO A 42 -8.68 22.47 -16.76
C PRO A 42 -7.86 22.61 -18.05
N ALA A 43 -6.64 22.07 -18.11
CA ALA A 43 -5.83 22.07 -19.33
C ALA A 43 -6.36 21.09 -20.41
N ARG A 44 -7.23 20.15 -20.00
CA ARG A 44 -7.81 19.12 -20.88
C ARG A 44 -9.26 19.41 -21.27
N ILE A 45 -9.94 20.25 -20.51
CA ILE A 45 -11.35 20.59 -20.74
C ILE A 45 -11.42 21.93 -21.48
N ILE A 46 -12.13 21.97 -22.61
CA ILE A 46 -12.45 23.22 -23.30
C ILE A 46 -13.57 23.90 -22.51
N PRO A 47 -13.35 25.08 -21.90
CA PRO A 47 -14.40 25.72 -21.13
C PRO A 47 -15.54 26.22 -22.03
N VAL A 48 -16.78 26.09 -21.55
CA VAL A 48 -17.95 26.66 -22.20
C VAL A 48 -17.88 28.19 -22.13
N PRO A 49 -17.94 28.90 -23.26
CA PRO A 49 -17.91 30.36 -23.25
C PRO A 49 -19.18 30.91 -22.59
N GLY A 50 -19.00 31.71 -21.55
CA GLY A 50 -20.10 32.38 -20.85
C GLY A 50 -19.54 33.39 -19.85
N LEU A 51 -20.03 34.63 -19.93
CA LEU A 51 -19.68 35.69 -18.99
C LEU A 51 -20.92 36.09 -18.20
N LEU A 52 -20.75 36.25 -16.89
CA LEU A 52 -21.80 36.70 -16.00
C LEU A 52 -21.34 37.98 -15.28
N THR A 53 -22.12 39.04 -15.41
CA THR A 53 -21.89 40.28 -14.65
C THR A 53 -22.63 40.16 -13.31
N VAL A 54 -21.88 40.15 -12.21
CA VAL A 54 -22.45 40.15 -10.86
C VAL A 54 -22.57 41.61 -10.39
N PRO A 55 -23.74 42.09 -9.94
CA PRO A 55 -23.87 43.44 -9.39
C PRO A 55 -22.88 43.68 -8.24
N GLY A 56 -22.06 44.72 -8.36
CA GLY A 56 -21.03 45.04 -7.37
C GLY A 56 -19.63 44.50 -7.68
N ASN A 57 -19.48 43.60 -8.66
CA ASN A 57 -18.17 43.20 -9.18
C ASN A 57 -17.77 44.04 -10.40
N ALA A 58 -16.50 44.46 -10.42
CA ALA A 58 -15.95 45.26 -11.52
C ALA A 58 -15.67 44.41 -12.77
N GLU A 59 -15.42 43.10 -12.61
CA GLU A 59 -15.04 42.20 -13.69
C GLU A 59 -16.12 41.13 -13.95
N PRO A 60 -16.43 40.81 -15.22
CA PRO A 60 -17.30 39.68 -15.56
C PRO A 60 -16.69 38.34 -15.13
N VAL A 61 -17.50 37.48 -14.53
CA VAL A 61 -17.09 36.16 -14.03
C VAL A 61 -17.32 35.09 -15.09
N ARG A 62 -16.46 34.07 -15.12
CA ARG A 62 -16.59 32.86 -15.94
C ARG A 62 -16.92 31.67 -15.04
N PRO A 63 -18.20 31.41 -14.76
CA PRO A 63 -18.58 30.42 -13.75
C PRO A 63 -18.15 29.00 -14.10
N HIS A 64 -18.04 28.66 -15.39
CA HIS A 64 -17.54 27.36 -15.81
C HIS A 64 -16.04 27.20 -15.53
N ASP A 65 -15.23 28.21 -15.84
CA ASP A 65 -13.78 28.22 -15.55
C ASP A 65 -13.54 28.08 -14.04
N GLU A 66 -14.28 28.84 -13.22
CA GLU A 66 -14.19 28.78 -11.76
C GLU A 66 -14.57 27.39 -11.22
N ALA A 67 -15.64 26.78 -11.75
CA ALA A 67 -16.04 25.43 -11.36
C ALA A 67 -14.97 24.38 -11.73
N LEU A 68 -14.34 24.50 -12.91
CA LEU A 68 -13.26 23.60 -13.32
C LEU A 68 -12.04 23.71 -12.38
N TRP A 69 -11.66 24.94 -12.01
CA TRP A 69 -10.58 25.15 -11.04
C TRP A 69 -10.88 24.54 -9.68
N GLN A 70 -12.07 24.80 -9.12
CA GLN A 70 -12.46 24.25 -7.82
C GLN A 70 -12.51 22.71 -7.83
N LEU A 71 -13.00 22.11 -8.93
CA LEU A 71 -13.01 20.65 -9.07
C LEU A 71 -11.60 20.08 -9.20
N SER A 72 -10.73 20.74 -9.96
CA SER A 72 -9.32 20.34 -10.08
C SER A 72 -8.63 20.30 -8.72
N ASP A 73 -8.76 21.38 -7.93
CA ASP A 73 -8.17 21.47 -6.59
C ASP A 73 -8.70 20.35 -5.68
N LEU A 74 -10.02 20.14 -5.67
CA LEU A 74 -10.66 19.09 -4.87
C LEU A 74 -10.12 17.69 -5.22
N TYR A 75 -10.01 17.38 -6.51
CA TYR A 75 -9.58 16.05 -6.93
C TYR A 75 -8.07 15.84 -6.80
N MET A 76 -7.24 16.89 -6.90
CA MET A 76 -5.83 16.82 -6.54
C MET A 76 -5.64 16.48 -5.05
N VAL A 77 -6.40 17.13 -4.17
CA VAL A 77 -6.36 16.81 -2.73
C VAL A 77 -6.78 15.35 -2.47
N LEU A 78 -7.84 14.88 -3.15
CA LEU A 78 -8.29 13.49 -3.04
C LEU A 78 -7.25 12.49 -3.56
N GLU A 79 -6.64 12.77 -4.71
CA GLU A 79 -5.58 11.93 -5.28
C GLU A 79 -4.40 11.82 -4.32
N HIS A 80 -3.89 12.94 -3.81
CA HIS A 80 -2.77 12.96 -2.87
C HIS A 80 -3.12 12.23 -1.56
N HIS A 81 -4.31 12.46 -1.01
CA HIS A 81 -4.72 11.81 0.22
C HIS A 81 -4.87 10.29 0.07
N THR A 82 -5.54 9.84 -0.99
CA THR A 82 -5.69 8.40 -1.27
C THR A 82 -4.37 7.72 -1.59
N HIS A 83 -3.44 8.45 -2.21
CA HIS A 83 -2.09 7.97 -2.46
C HIS A 83 -1.33 7.68 -1.16
N GLY A 84 -1.26 8.64 -0.23
CA GLY A 84 -0.60 8.42 1.06
C GLY A 84 -1.23 7.29 1.88
N LEU A 85 -2.56 7.12 1.82
CA LEU A 85 -3.24 5.97 2.44
C LEU A 85 -2.83 4.64 1.78
N TYR A 86 -2.80 4.59 0.45
CA TYR A 86 -2.38 3.40 -0.29
C TYR A 86 -0.93 3.02 0.01
N GLU A 87 -0.01 3.98 -0.03
CA GLU A 87 1.41 3.76 0.29
C GLU A 87 1.58 3.18 1.71
N ASN A 88 0.97 3.83 2.71
CA ASN A 88 1.03 3.36 4.10
C ASN A 88 0.44 1.94 4.24
N ALA A 89 -0.69 1.64 3.58
CA ALA A 89 -1.27 0.30 3.62
C ALA A 89 -0.39 -0.75 2.93
N ALA A 90 0.20 -0.41 1.78
CA ALA A 90 1.09 -1.28 1.03
C ALA A 90 2.37 -1.61 1.82
N LEU A 91 2.98 -0.62 2.48
CA LEU A 91 4.10 -0.85 3.41
C LEU A 91 3.66 -1.73 4.59
N GLY A 92 2.51 -1.44 5.19
CA GLY A 92 1.93 -2.29 6.25
C GLY A 92 1.76 -3.74 5.82
N TYR A 93 1.24 -3.97 4.62
CA TYR A 93 1.08 -5.32 4.06
C TYR A 93 2.43 -6.01 3.79
N ALA A 94 3.40 -5.29 3.22
CA ALA A 94 4.74 -5.79 2.98
C ALA A 94 5.41 -6.25 4.30
N HIS A 95 5.50 -5.35 5.28
CA HIS A 95 6.12 -5.64 6.57
C HIS A 95 5.35 -6.69 7.38
N GLY A 96 4.02 -6.61 7.42
CA GLY A 96 3.20 -7.54 8.19
C GLY A 96 3.39 -8.96 7.71
N THR A 97 3.44 -9.14 6.39
CA THR A 97 3.67 -10.45 5.78
C THR A 97 5.11 -10.92 5.92
N ALA A 98 6.09 -10.03 5.78
CA ALA A 98 7.51 -10.35 5.98
C ALA A 98 7.80 -10.80 7.42
N ASN A 99 7.25 -10.09 8.41
CA ASN A 99 7.40 -10.42 9.82
C ASN A 99 6.70 -11.74 10.16
N ALA A 100 5.49 -11.97 9.63
CA ALA A 100 4.80 -13.24 9.75
C ALA A 100 5.63 -14.42 9.20
N MET A 101 6.21 -14.25 8.00
CA MET A 101 7.13 -15.24 7.44
C MET A 101 8.36 -15.48 8.32
N SER A 102 9.01 -14.40 8.78
CA SER A 102 10.19 -14.50 9.63
C SER A 102 9.91 -15.25 10.92
N ALA A 103 8.77 -15.00 11.56
CA ALA A 103 8.32 -15.71 12.75
C ALA A 103 8.09 -17.21 12.47
N VAL A 104 7.40 -17.56 11.39
CA VAL A 104 7.18 -18.96 11.00
C VAL A 104 8.51 -19.67 10.71
N LEU A 105 9.45 -19.02 10.02
CA LEU A 105 10.79 -19.55 9.75
C LEU A 105 11.60 -19.78 11.04
N ARG A 106 11.32 -19.03 12.11
CA ARG A 106 11.89 -19.21 13.46
C ARG A 106 11.15 -20.25 14.31
N ALA A 107 10.19 -20.98 13.72
CA ALA A 107 9.29 -21.90 14.42
C ALA A 107 8.47 -21.23 15.54
N GLU A 108 8.17 -19.95 15.39
CA GLU A 108 7.23 -19.24 16.24
C GLU A 108 5.80 -19.46 15.72
N HIS A 109 4.81 -19.29 16.61
CA HIS A 109 3.39 -19.54 16.33
C HIS A 109 2.54 -18.26 16.51
N PRO A 110 2.82 -17.17 15.77
CA PRO A 110 2.09 -15.93 15.93
C PRO A 110 0.65 -16.10 15.46
N HIS A 111 -0.31 -15.66 16.26
CA HIS A 111 -1.72 -15.67 15.84
C HIS A 111 -2.05 -14.55 14.83
N HIS A 112 -1.31 -13.44 14.85
CA HIS A 112 -1.60 -12.26 14.04
C HIS A 112 -0.30 -11.56 13.61
N ALA A 113 -0.37 -10.78 12.53
CA ALA A 113 0.72 -9.90 12.14
C ALA A 113 0.77 -8.68 13.05
N GLU A 114 1.92 -8.42 13.67
CA GLU A 114 2.11 -7.29 14.57
C GLU A 114 2.82 -6.14 13.84
N LEU A 115 2.20 -4.95 13.88
CA LEU A 115 2.70 -3.75 13.22
C LEU A 115 2.58 -2.53 14.13
N PRO A 116 3.66 -1.76 14.35
CA PRO A 116 3.61 -0.55 15.14
C PRO A 116 2.83 0.53 14.39
N ARG A 117 1.98 1.28 15.12
CA ARG A 117 1.28 2.46 14.62
C ARG A 117 1.65 3.71 15.41
N ASP A 118 1.61 4.86 14.74
CA ASP A 118 1.73 6.16 15.37
C ASP A 118 0.38 6.64 15.97
N ARG A 119 0.36 7.86 16.51
CA ARG A 119 -0.84 8.46 17.11
C ARG A 119 -1.92 8.81 16.07
N ASN A 120 -1.55 8.91 14.80
CA ASN A 120 -2.43 9.25 13.69
C ASN A 120 -3.02 7.97 13.05
N GLY A 121 -2.57 6.79 13.48
CA GLY A 121 -3.02 5.51 12.95
C GLY A 121 -2.22 5.02 11.74
N ASN A 122 -1.16 5.73 11.35
CA ASN A 122 -0.25 5.30 10.29
C ASN A 122 0.73 4.26 10.84
N TYR A 123 1.21 3.37 9.97
CA TYR A 123 2.24 2.43 10.35
C TYR A 123 3.59 3.15 10.46
N ARG A 124 4.40 2.76 11.44
CA ARG A 124 5.77 3.30 11.62
C ARG A 124 6.76 2.30 11.07
N LEU A 125 6.96 2.34 9.75
CA LEU A 125 7.74 1.37 9.01
C LEU A 125 8.68 2.12 8.06
N THR A 126 9.90 1.62 7.91
CA THR A 126 10.82 2.00 6.84
C THR A 126 11.18 0.76 6.04
N ALA A 127 11.43 0.89 4.73
CA ALA A 127 11.78 -0.26 3.89
C ALA A 127 13.06 -0.96 4.37
N ASP A 128 13.98 -0.23 5.01
CA ASP A 128 15.18 -0.78 5.65
C ASP A 128 14.87 -1.78 6.78
N ASP A 129 13.73 -1.64 7.46
CA ASP A 129 13.28 -2.55 8.52
C ASP A 129 12.72 -3.89 7.98
N LEU A 130 12.59 -4.05 6.65
CA LEU A 130 12.13 -5.32 6.09
C LEU A 130 13.16 -6.43 6.34
N PRO A 131 12.74 -7.58 6.89
CA PRO A 131 13.64 -8.70 7.13
C PRO A 131 14.20 -9.22 5.80
N ASP A 132 15.49 -9.54 5.81
CA ASP A 132 16.11 -10.26 4.71
C ASP A 132 15.76 -11.75 4.81
N LEU A 133 14.98 -12.23 3.85
CA LEU A 133 14.50 -13.61 3.78
C LEU A 133 15.27 -14.45 2.75
N SER A 134 16.27 -13.87 2.09
CA SER A 134 17.00 -14.48 0.96
C SER A 134 17.66 -15.81 1.34
N ASP A 135 18.28 -15.88 2.52
CA ASP A 135 18.99 -17.07 3.01
C ASP A 135 18.06 -18.13 3.60
N SER A 136 16.82 -17.76 3.94
CA SER A 136 15.86 -18.63 4.64
C SER A 136 14.87 -19.33 3.70
N LEU A 137 14.75 -18.85 2.46
CA LEU A 137 13.80 -19.36 1.47
C LEU A 137 14.51 -20.12 0.36
N THR A 138 13.88 -21.18 -0.15
CA THR A 138 14.36 -21.85 -1.35
C THR A 138 14.01 -21.03 -2.60
N ALA A 139 14.70 -21.29 -3.71
CA ALA A 139 14.36 -20.69 -5.00
C ALA A 139 12.90 -20.95 -5.42
N GLN A 140 12.37 -22.14 -5.09
CA GLN A 140 10.97 -22.51 -5.36
C GLN A 140 9.97 -21.71 -4.51
N ALA A 141 10.38 -21.25 -3.32
CA ALA A 141 9.58 -20.39 -2.46
C ALA A 141 9.69 -18.89 -2.81
N GLY A 142 10.34 -18.52 -3.93
CA GLY A 142 10.38 -17.15 -4.44
C GLY A 142 11.46 -16.25 -3.81
N ALA A 143 12.52 -16.83 -3.22
CA ALA A 143 13.59 -16.08 -2.54
C ALA A 143 14.20 -14.95 -3.40
N ARG A 144 14.45 -15.23 -4.69
CA ARG A 144 15.02 -14.26 -5.62
C ARG A 144 14.10 -13.06 -5.86
N ASP A 145 12.83 -13.33 -6.17
CA ASP A 145 11.85 -12.28 -6.46
C ASP A 145 11.65 -11.37 -5.24
N LEU A 146 11.59 -11.95 -4.04
CA LEU A 146 11.50 -11.20 -2.78
C LEU A 146 12.74 -10.33 -2.54
N THR A 147 13.93 -10.85 -2.83
CA THR A 147 15.18 -10.10 -2.68
C THR A 147 15.25 -8.92 -3.66
N ASP A 148 14.87 -9.17 -4.92
CA ASP A 148 14.83 -8.14 -5.96
C ASP A 148 13.79 -7.05 -5.62
N LEU A 149 12.61 -7.43 -5.12
CA LEU A 149 11.57 -6.50 -4.67
C LEU A 149 11.99 -5.71 -3.44
N ARG A 150 12.62 -6.34 -2.44
CA ARG A 150 13.17 -5.65 -1.25
C ARG A 150 14.19 -4.60 -1.65
N THR A 151 15.12 -4.98 -2.53
CA THR A 151 16.17 -4.08 -3.03
C THR A 151 15.56 -2.87 -3.75
N ARG A 152 14.54 -3.09 -4.58
CA ARG A 152 13.82 -2.00 -5.26
C ARG A 152 13.09 -1.12 -4.27
N LEU A 153 12.44 -1.70 -3.25
CA LEU A 153 11.70 -0.94 -2.26
C LEU A 153 12.60 0.03 -1.49
N ILE A 154 13.74 -0.47 -1.00
CA ILE A 154 14.76 0.34 -0.32
C ILE A 154 15.26 1.46 -1.24
N ALA A 155 15.55 1.14 -2.50
CA ALA A 155 16.00 2.15 -3.47
C ALA A 155 14.93 3.23 -3.74
N CYS A 156 13.64 2.88 -3.76
CA CYS A 156 12.56 3.84 -3.96
C CYS A 156 12.40 4.77 -2.76
N GLU A 157 12.43 4.22 -1.54
CA GLU A 157 12.34 5.01 -0.30
C GLU A 157 13.51 6.00 -0.20
N GLN A 158 14.73 5.54 -0.46
CA GLN A 158 15.93 6.40 -0.46
C GLN A 158 15.88 7.51 -1.53
N ALA A 159 15.31 7.21 -2.71
CA ALA A 159 15.13 8.21 -3.76
C ALA A 159 14.12 9.28 -3.34
N GLN A 160 13.02 8.89 -2.67
CA GLN A 160 12.01 9.81 -2.16
C GLN A 160 12.58 10.75 -1.09
N ASP A 161 13.47 10.27 -0.22
CA ASP A 161 14.13 11.10 0.80
C ASP A 161 15.15 12.12 0.22
N THR A 162 15.61 11.91 -1.01
CA THR A 162 16.69 12.71 -1.63
C THR A 162 16.15 13.86 -2.50
N GLU A 163 14.91 13.79 -2.97
CA GLU A 163 14.38 14.76 -3.93
C GLU A 163 13.61 15.91 -3.25
N GLU A 164 14.06 17.14 -3.51
CA GLU A 164 13.36 18.37 -3.13
C GLU A 164 12.23 18.68 -4.16
N ASP A 165 10.99 18.56 -3.68
CA ASP A 165 9.74 19.24 -4.09
C ASP A 165 9.04 18.99 -5.46
N ASP A 166 9.62 18.40 -6.51
CA ASP A 166 8.91 18.34 -7.84
C ASP A 166 8.73 16.96 -8.53
N VAL A 167 9.37 15.86 -8.08
CA VAL A 167 9.18 14.50 -8.67
C VAL A 167 8.54 13.49 -7.71
N GLU A 168 8.08 13.98 -6.56
CA GLU A 168 7.58 13.17 -5.44
C GLU A 168 6.45 12.20 -5.84
N THR A 169 5.60 12.60 -6.81
CA THR A 169 4.42 11.81 -7.18
C THR A 169 4.74 10.53 -7.96
N GLU A 170 5.74 10.54 -8.86
CA GLU A 170 6.08 9.35 -9.65
C GLU A 170 6.83 8.32 -8.80
N LEU A 171 7.81 8.77 -8.01
CA LEU A 171 8.59 7.89 -7.13
C LEU A 171 7.73 7.27 -6.02
N SER A 172 6.86 8.06 -5.39
CA SER A 172 5.98 7.58 -4.33
C SER A 172 4.92 6.59 -4.87
N THR A 173 4.44 6.75 -6.11
CA THR A 173 3.61 5.72 -6.77
C THR A 173 4.39 4.40 -6.95
N VAL A 174 5.66 4.48 -7.37
CA VAL A 174 6.52 3.31 -7.55
C VAL A 174 6.80 2.62 -6.21
N LEU A 175 6.98 3.38 -5.13
CA LEU A 175 7.16 2.83 -3.78
C LEU A 175 5.94 2.00 -3.35
N ALA A 176 4.74 2.57 -3.43
CA ALA A 176 3.50 1.89 -3.03
C ALA A 176 3.24 0.61 -3.85
N ASP A 177 3.41 0.67 -5.18
CA ASP A 177 3.24 -0.49 -6.05
C ASP A 177 4.31 -1.57 -5.81
N THR A 178 5.55 -1.18 -5.50
CA THR A 178 6.64 -2.11 -5.15
C THR A 178 6.37 -2.79 -3.80
N ALA A 179 5.89 -2.04 -2.80
CA ALA A 179 5.53 -2.59 -1.49
C ALA A 179 4.37 -3.59 -1.61
N HIS A 180 3.34 -3.23 -2.38
CA HIS A 180 2.21 -4.11 -2.65
C HIS A 180 2.67 -5.40 -3.35
N ALA A 181 3.52 -5.31 -4.38
CA ALA A 181 4.07 -6.47 -5.07
C ALA A 181 4.91 -7.36 -4.13
N TYR A 182 5.74 -6.75 -3.27
CA TYR A 182 6.48 -7.48 -2.24
C TYR A 182 5.53 -8.24 -1.31
N GLY A 183 4.50 -7.59 -0.78
CA GLY A 183 3.49 -8.23 0.08
C GLY A 183 2.82 -9.44 -0.58
N GLN A 184 2.44 -9.34 -1.86
CA GLN A 184 1.85 -10.45 -2.60
C GLN A 184 2.80 -11.64 -2.76
N HIS A 185 4.07 -11.38 -3.04
CA HIS A 185 5.08 -12.44 -3.13
C HIS A 185 5.35 -13.09 -1.77
N ALA A 186 5.39 -12.27 -0.71
CA ALA A 186 5.58 -12.73 0.65
C ALA A 186 4.39 -13.59 1.11
N GLU A 187 3.15 -13.21 0.79
CA GLU A 187 1.96 -13.98 1.17
C GLU A 187 1.95 -15.36 0.50
N ARG A 188 2.28 -15.43 -0.79
CA ARG A 188 2.42 -16.71 -1.51
C ARG A 188 3.49 -17.59 -0.88
N ALA A 189 4.62 -17.01 -0.50
CA ALA A 189 5.70 -17.73 0.17
C ALA A 189 5.28 -18.20 1.57
N LEU A 190 4.55 -17.39 2.34
CA LEU A 190 3.96 -17.76 3.64
C LEU A 190 2.99 -18.94 3.50
N HIS A 191 2.09 -18.90 2.52
CA HIS A 191 1.18 -20.01 2.21
C HIS A 191 1.95 -21.30 1.91
N HIS A 192 3.01 -21.21 1.11
CA HIS A 192 3.87 -22.36 0.80
C HIS A 192 4.58 -22.89 2.06
N LEU A 193 5.11 -22.02 2.92
CA LEU A 193 5.76 -22.42 4.18
C LEU A 193 4.80 -23.14 5.13
N ILE A 194 3.59 -22.62 5.31
CA ILE A 194 2.58 -23.24 6.17
C ILE A 194 2.14 -24.59 5.60
N HIS A 195 1.89 -24.68 4.29
CA HIS A 195 1.55 -25.95 3.65
C HIS A 195 2.68 -26.98 3.74
N TYR A 196 3.93 -26.55 3.56
CA TYR A 196 5.09 -27.41 3.76
C TYR A 196 5.19 -27.90 5.21
N ALA A 197 4.98 -27.02 6.19
CA ALA A 197 4.97 -27.38 7.59
C ALA A 197 3.85 -28.38 7.94
N ASP A 198 2.65 -28.21 7.36
CA ASP A 198 1.51 -29.11 7.55
C ASP A 198 1.80 -30.52 7.03
N THR A 199 2.24 -30.59 5.77
CA THR A 199 2.54 -31.87 5.08
C THR A 199 3.64 -32.69 5.75
N HIS A 200 4.53 -32.04 6.52
CA HIS A 200 5.62 -32.68 7.25
C HIS A 200 5.37 -32.77 8.77
N GLY A 201 4.19 -32.38 9.25
CA GLY A 201 3.78 -32.52 10.65
C GLY A 201 4.42 -31.52 11.62
N PHE A 202 4.97 -30.41 11.12
CA PHE A 202 5.63 -29.38 11.94
C PHE A 202 4.63 -28.40 12.58
N LEU A 203 3.37 -28.37 12.14
CA LEU A 203 2.35 -27.46 12.69
C LEU A 203 1.79 -27.88 14.05
N CYS A 204 1.99 -29.15 14.46
CA CYS A 204 1.39 -29.74 15.66
C CYS A 204 2.24 -29.61 16.93
N ALA A 205 3.16 -28.64 17.01
CA ALA A 205 3.96 -28.41 18.21
C ALA A 205 3.14 -27.68 19.30
N SER A 206 2.31 -28.45 20.01
CA SER A 206 1.71 -28.09 21.31
C SER A 206 1.53 -29.33 22.17
#